data_AF-A0A926U9K1-F1
#
_entry.id   AF-A0A926U9K1-F1
#
_cell.length_a   1.000
_cell.length_b   1.000
_cell.length_c   1.000
_cell.angle_alpha   90.00
_cell.angle_beta   90.00
_cell.angle_gamma   90.00
#
_symmetry.space_group_name_H-M   'P 1'
#
loop_
_entity.id
_entity.type
_entity.pdbx_description
1 polymer ?
#
loop_
_entity_poly.entity_id
_entity_poly.type
_entity_poly.pdbx_seq_one_letter_code
_entity_poly.pdbx_strand_id
1 'polypeptide(L)'
;MRHFSAVINPHKLKILRESIATYLGIPQSLILRFEPWANVLFVHRQDRGGQFISYRQLGCWLQACIEAIQACKTHQALQDLGQLLKTEIQRFSYPPDVIAYLRRLWQQHKAQLDLNLNLRSFYTPNPNP
;
A
#
# COMPACT_ATOMS: atom_id res chain seq x y z
N MET A 1 -17.75 -3.38 8.49
CA MET A 1 -16.41 -3.92 8.16
C MET A 1 -15.59 -2.76 7.61
N ARG A 2 -14.43 -2.41 8.19
CA ARG A 2 -13.57 -1.36 7.58
C ARG A 2 -13.00 -1.91 6.27
N HIS A 3 -13.09 -1.14 5.20
CA HIS A 3 -12.51 -1.53 3.91
C HIS A 3 -11.07 -1.05 3.81
N PHE A 4 -10.21 -1.79 3.12
CA PHE A 4 -8.82 -1.37 2.91
C PHE A 4 -8.69 -0.03 2.17
N SER A 5 -9.70 0.33 1.38
CA SER A 5 -9.83 1.66 0.75
C SER A 5 -9.95 2.82 1.75
N ALA A 6 -10.32 2.56 3.01
CA ALA A 6 -10.30 3.55 4.08
C ALA A 6 -8.88 3.81 4.61
N VAL A 7 -7.94 2.87 4.37
CA VAL A 7 -6.52 3.03 4.69
C VAL A 7 -5.81 3.69 3.51
N ILE A 8 -5.99 3.18 2.30
CA ILE A 8 -5.40 3.70 1.07
C ILE A 8 -6.52 4.13 0.14
N ASN A 9 -6.67 5.44 -0.05
CA ASN A 9 -7.64 5.97 -0.99
C ASN A 9 -7.04 6.03 -2.40
N PRO A 10 -7.54 5.25 -3.38
CA PRO A 10 -7.00 5.24 -4.74
C PRO A 10 -7.04 6.61 -5.43
N HIS A 11 -8.04 7.44 -5.12
CA HIS A 11 -8.17 8.79 -5.70
C HIS A 11 -7.16 9.79 -5.15
N LYS A 12 -6.50 9.47 -4.02
CA LYS A 12 -5.42 10.29 -3.45
C LYS A 12 -4.04 9.86 -3.90
N LEU A 13 -3.93 8.75 -4.64
CA LEU A 13 -2.65 8.28 -5.16
C LEU A 13 -2.17 9.22 -6.26
N LYS A 14 -0.91 9.64 -6.15
CA LYS A 14 -0.21 10.35 -7.23
C LYS A 14 0.20 9.33 -8.29
N ILE A 15 -0.70 9.11 -9.25
CA ILE A 15 -0.45 8.18 -10.37
C ILE A 15 0.27 8.94 -11.47
N LEU A 16 1.47 8.49 -11.78
CA LEU A 16 2.31 9.05 -12.83
C LEU A 16 2.05 8.32 -14.16
N ARG A 17 2.07 9.06 -15.27
CA ARG A 17 1.87 8.52 -16.62
C ARG A 17 2.97 7.54 -16.99
N GLU A 18 4.19 7.85 -16.55
CA GLU A 18 5.39 7.03 -16.62
C GLU A 18 5.16 5.64 -16.01
N SER A 19 4.54 5.59 -14.82
CA SER A 19 4.27 4.34 -14.11
C SER A 19 3.24 3.47 -14.85
N ILE A 20 2.21 4.10 -15.43
CA ILE A 20 1.21 3.40 -16.25
C ILE A 20 1.87 2.82 -17.49
N ALA A 21 2.66 3.63 -18.19
CA ALA A 21 3.36 3.23 -19.42
C ALA A 21 4.33 2.06 -19.18
N THR A 22 5.09 2.13 -18.08
CA THR A 22 6.00 1.06 -17.65
C THR A 22 5.25 -0.23 -17.38
N TYR A 23 4.14 -0.16 -16.61
CA TYR A 23 3.31 -1.33 -16.33
C TYR A 23 2.71 -1.95 -17.61
N LEU A 24 2.24 -1.11 -18.54
CA LEU A 24 1.62 -1.56 -19.78
C LEU A 24 2.63 -1.99 -20.85
N GLY A 25 3.92 -1.72 -20.67
CA GLY A 25 4.96 -1.98 -21.67
C GLY A 25 4.76 -1.15 -22.94
N ILE A 26 4.33 0.11 -22.82
CA ILE A 26 4.03 1.00 -23.96
C ILE A 26 4.73 2.35 -23.85
N PRO A 27 4.92 3.07 -24.97
CA PRO A 27 5.30 4.48 -24.94
C PRO A 27 4.26 5.34 -24.22
N GLN A 28 4.72 6.32 -23.43
CA GLN A 28 3.83 7.24 -22.71
C GLN A 28 2.92 8.06 -23.63
N SER A 29 3.37 8.33 -24.85
CA SER A 29 2.62 9.05 -25.89
C SER A 29 1.34 8.32 -26.30
N LEU A 30 1.26 7.00 -26.12
CA LEU A 30 0.06 6.22 -26.43
C LEU A 30 -1.03 6.37 -25.39
N ILE A 31 -0.71 6.88 -24.20
CA ILE A 31 -1.71 7.18 -23.17
C ILE A 31 -2.33 8.53 -23.53
N LEU A 32 -3.64 8.60 -23.73
CA LEU A 32 -4.35 9.85 -23.97
C LEU A 32 -4.73 10.48 -22.63
N ARG A 33 -5.41 9.71 -21.79
CA ARG A 33 -5.84 10.09 -20.44
C ARG A 33 -5.94 8.87 -19.54
N PHE A 34 -6.04 9.10 -18.24
CA PHE A 34 -6.36 8.07 -17.26
C PHE A 34 -7.29 8.62 -16.18
N GLU A 35 -8.13 7.77 -15.62
CA GLU A 35 -9.16 8.12 -14.65
C GLU A 35 -9.16 7.11 -13.50
N PRO A 36 -8.92 7.54 -12.25
CA PRO A 36 -8.97 6.65 -11.10
C PRO A 36 -10.41 6.27 -10.76
N TRP A 37 -10.71 4.97 -10.75
CA TRP A 37 -11.98 4.41 -10.30
C TRP A 37 -11.79 3.69 -8.96
N ALA A 38 -12.87 3.15 -8.38
CA ALA A 38 -12.86 2.59 -7.03
C ALA A 38 -11.80 1.50 -6.79
N ASN A 39 -11.54 0.62 -7.77
CA ASN A 39 -10.61 -0.52 -7.63
C ASN A 39 -9.62 -0.67 -8.78
N VAL A 40 -9.82 0.08 -9.86
CA VAL A 40 -9.04 0.00 -11.09
C VAL A 40 -8.76 1.41 -11.58
N LEU A 41 -7.72 1.53 -12.39
CA LEU A 41 -7.45 2.72 -13.16
C LEU A 41 -7.95 2.48 -14.58
N PHE A 42 -8.82 3.36 -15.08
CA PHE A 42 -9.15 3.39 -16.49
C PHE A 42 -8.06 4.16 -17.24
N VAL A 43 -7.56 3.61 -18.33
CA VAL A 43 -6.52 4.18 -19.19
C VAL A 43 -7.07 4.22 -20.60
N HIS A 44 -7.22 5.43 -21.16
CA HIS A 44 -7.59 5.59 -22.56
C HIS A 44 -6.31 5.64 -23.39
N ARG A 45 -6.16 4.68 -24.30
CA ARG A 45 -5.02 4.52 -25.19
C ARG A 45 -5.38 4.83 -26.62
N GLN A 46 -4.46 5.43 -27.35
CA GLN A 46 -4.63 5.73 -28.78
C GLN A 46 -4.71 4.47 -29.64
N ASP A 47 -3.96 3.42 -29.29
CA ASP A 47 -3.79 2.21 -30.09
C ASP A 47 -4.84 1.11 -29.82
N ARG A 48 -5.53 1.16 -28.67
CA ARG A 48 -6.47 0.11 -28.22
C ARG A 48 -7.77 0.63 -27.62
N GLY A 49 -7.95 1.95 -27.53
CA GLY A 49 -9.09 2.52 -26.82
C GLY A 49 -8.97 2.35 -25.29
N GLY A 50 -10.09 2.05 -24.62
CA GLY A 50 -10.15 1.96 -23.16
C GLY A 50 -9.58 0.66 -22.61
N GLN A 51 -8.76 0.75 -21.55
CA GLN A 51 -8.22 -0.39 -20.82
C GLN A 51 -8.31 -0.16 -19.31
N PHE A 52 -8.67 -1.21 -18.55
CA PHE A 52 -8.63 -1.17 -17.09
C PHE A 52 -7.36 -1.86 -16.57
N ILE A 53 -6.71 -1.25 -15.59
CA ILE A 53 -5.57 -1.84 -14.87
C ILE A 53 -5.81 -1.83 -13.37
N SER A 54 -5.28 -2.82 -12.66
CA SER A 54 -5.37 -2.86 -11.20
C SER A 54 -4.33 -1.95 -10.57
N TYR A 55 -4.72 -1.12 -9.58
CA TYR A 55 -3.76 -0.33 -8.81
C TYR A 55 -2.69 -1.18 -8.14
N ARG A 56 -3.02 -2.43 -7.80
CA ARG A 56 -2.14 -3.35 -7.06
C ARG A 56 -0.90 -3.76 -7.87
N GLN A 57 -0.89 -3.42 -9.16
CA GLN A 57 0.22 -3.64 -10.08
C GLN A 57 1.10 -2.39 -10.26
N LEU A 58 0.70 -1.25 -9.68
CA LEU A 58 1.44 0.01 -9.77
C LEU A 58 2.31 0.22 -8.53
N GLY A 59 3.53 0.72 -8.75
CA GLY A 59 4.46 1.00 -7.66
C GLY A 59 3.93 2.01 -6.62
N CYS A 60 3.08 2.96 -7.02
CA CYS A 60 2.47 3.92 -6.09
C CYS A 60 1.54 3.26 -5.07
N TRP A 61 0.88 2.15 -5.44
CA TRP A 61 0.05 1.39 -4.51
C TRP A 61 0.89 0.66 -3.47
N LEU A 62 1.99 0.03 -3.92
CA LEU A 62 2.97 -0.58 -3.02
C LEU A 62 3.52 0.47 -2.05
N GLN A 63 3.91 1.64 -2.56
CA GLN A 63 4.43 2.73 -1.74
C GLN A 63 3.42 3.17 -0.66
N ALA A 64 2.15 3.34 -1.02
CA ALA A 64 1.11 3.66 -0.05
C ALA A 64 0.91 2.54 1.00
N CYS A 65 1.07 1.27 0.63
CA CYS A 65 1.04 0.15 1.59
C CYS A 65 2.22 0.21 2.56
N ILE A 66 3.41 0.56 2.07
CA ILE A 66 4.63 0.72 2.88
C ILE A 66 4.42 1.82 3.92
N GLU A 67 3.95 2.99 3.46
CA GLU A 67 3.67 4.14 4.32
C GLU A 67 2.62 3.82 5.38
N ALA A 68 1.53 3.13 4.99
CA ALA A 68 0.50 2.71 5.93
C ALA A 68 1.07 1.80 7.04
N ILE A 69 1.93 0.85 6.68
CA ILE A 69 2.59 -0.04 7.66
C ILE A 69 3.47 0.75 8.62
N GLN A 70 4.33 1.64 8.09
CA GLN A 70 5.28 2.43 8.89
C GLN A 70 4.60 3.51 9.76
N ALA A 71 3.39 3.94 9.37
CA ALA A 71 2.59 4.88 10.13
C ALA A 71 2.01 4.29 11.41
N CYS A 72 1.87 2.96 11.52
CA CYS A 72 1.38 2.31 12.73
C CYS A 72 2.33 2.55 13.92
N LYS A 73 1.81 3.12 15.02
CA LYS A 73 2.61 3.39 16.23
C LYS A 73 2.33 2.42 17.38
N THR A 74 1.37 1.52 17.20
CA THR A 74 0.96 0.54 18.21
C THR A 74 0.78 -0.83 17.57
N HIS A 75 0.92 -1.89 18.39
CA HIS A 75 0.67 -3.26 17.93
C HIS A 75 -0.76 -3.45 17.43
N GLN A 76 -1.73 -2.86 18.11
CA GLN A 76 -3.13 -2.96 17.71
C GLN A 76 -3.37 -2.35 16.32
N ALA A 77 -2.85 -1.15 16.06
CA ALA A 77 -2.98 -0.52 14.75
C ALA A 77 -2.33 -1.36 13.63
N LEU A 78 -1.16 -1.94 13.91
CA LEU A 78 -0.45 -2.78 12.96
C LEU A 78 -1.17 -4.11 12.70
N GLN A 79 -1.77 -4.72 13.73
CA GLN A 79 -2.60 -5.93 13.60
C GLN A 79 -3.88 -5.66 12.81
N ASP A 80 -4.59 -4.58 13.12
CA ASP A 80 -5.79 -4.15 12.39
C ASP A 80 -5.47 -3.94 10.91
N LEU A 81 -4.38 -3.23 10.61
CA LEU A 81 -3.90 -3.04 9.24
C LEU A 81 -3.54 -4.37 8.56
N GLY A 82 -2.87 -5.28 9.28
CA GLY A 82 -2.52 -6.61 8.78
C GLY A 82 -3.74 -7.43 8.36
N GLN A 83 -4.82 -7.38 9.14
CA GLN A 83 -6.06 -8.07 8.81
C GLN A 83 -6.77 -7.46 7.59
N LEU A 84 -6.72 -6.14 7.44
CA LEU A 84 -7.25 -5.46 6.26
C LEU A 84 -6.43 -5.80 5.01
N LEU A 85 -5.09 -5.77 5.09
CA LEU A 85 -4.18 -6.19 4.01
C LEU A 85 -4.41 -7.65 3.61
N LYS A 86 -4.62 -8.55 4.57
CA LYS A 86 -4.91 -9.97 4.30
C LYS A 86 -6.19 -10.11 3.47
N THR A 87 -7.26 -9.43 3.88
CA THR A 87 -8.54 -9.45 3.16
C THR A 87 -8.39 -8.86 1.76
N GLU A 88 -7.64 -7.77 1.64
CA GLU A 88 -7.37 -7.10 0.37
C GLU A 88 -6.62 -8.01 -0.61
N ILE A 89 -5.55 -8.67 -0.16
CA ILE A 89 -4.74 -9.60 -0.95
C ILE A 89 -5.56 -10.84 -1.36
N GLN A 90 -6.50 -11.28 -0.53
CA GLN A 90 -7.42 -12.37 -0.90
C GLN A 90 -8.43 -11.95 -1.97
N ARG A 91 -8.77 -10.66 -2.04
CA ARG A 91 -9.78 -10.13 -2.96
C ARG A 91 -9.21 -9.72 -4.32
N PHE A 92 -7.96 -9.27 -4.37
CA PHE A 92 -7.34 -8.73 -5.58
C PHE A 92 -6.05 -9.45 -5.93
N SER A 93 -5.72 -9.48 -7.23
CA SER A 93 -4.46 -10.03 -7.70
C SER A 93 -3.30 -9.07 -7.41
N TYR A 94 -2.34 -9.55 -6.63
CA TYR A 94 -1.06 -8.90 -6.34
C TYR A 94 0.08 -9.72 -6.94
N PRO A 95 1.18 -9.08 -7.37
CA PRO A 95 2.41 -9.77 -7.67
C PRO A 95 2.91 -10.56 -6.44
N PRO A 96 3.33 -11.85 -6.57
CA PRO A 96 3.75 -12.67 -5.43
C PRO A 96 4.92 -12.09 -4.63
N ASP A 97 5.86 -11.45 -5.33
CA ASP A 97 7.00 -10.73 -4.75
C ASP A 97 6.56 -9.53 -3.92
N VAL A 98 5.53 -8.79 -4.36
CA VAL A 98 4.92 -7.70 -3.59
C VAL A 98 4.27 -8.23 -2.31
N ILE A 99 3.57 -9.36 -2.37
CA ILE A 99 2.99 -9.99 -1.17
C ILE A 99 4.09 -10.38 -0.18
N ALA A 100 5.14 -11.05 -0.67
CA ALA A 100 6.27 -11.47 0.16
C ALA A 100 6.96 -10.26 0.81
N TYR A 101 7.17 -9.19 0.04
CA TYR A 101 7.75 -7.94 0.51
C TYR A 101 6.92 -7.30 1.62
N LEU A 102 5.60 -7.13 1.42
CA LEU A 102 4.70 -6.54 2.41
C LEU A 102 4.64 -7.36 3.70
N ARG A 103 4.64 -8.70 3.61
CA ARG A 103 4.70 -9.58 4.79
C ARG A 103 5.97 -9.37 5.58
N ARG A 104 7.12 -9.35 4.90
CA ARG A 104 8.41 -9.11 5.55
C ARG A 104 8.45 -7.74 6.22
N LEU A 105 7.99 -6.70 5.54
CA LEU A 105 7.94 -5.34 6.09
C LEU A 105 7.05 -5.28 7.35
N TRP A 106 5.88 -5.91 7.31
CA TRP A 106 4.98 -5.98 8.46
C TRP A 106 5.65 -6.68 9.66
N GLN A 107 6.33 -7.81 9.43
CA GLN A 107 7.05 -8.55 10.47
C GLN A 107 8.20 -7.72 11.07
N GLN A 108 8.98 -7.06 10.22
CA GLN A 108 10.07 -6.17 10.65
C GLN A 108 9.53 -5.01 11.50
N HIS A 109 8.43 -4.39 11.07
CA HIS A 109 7.86 -3.28 11.81
C HIS A 109 7.26 -3.71 13.16
N LYS A 110 6.63 -4.90 13.21
CA LYS A 110 6.19 -5.48 14.49
C LYS A 110 7.36 -5.64 15.45
N ALA A 111 8.49 -6.21 15.00
CA ALA A 111 9.67 -6.40 15.83
C ALA A 111 10.26 -5.05 16.33
N GLN A 112 10.22 -4.00 15.51
CA GLN A 112 10.62 -2.66 15.93
C GLN A 112 9.72 -2.10 17.04
N LEU A 113 8.41 -2.29 16.94
CA LEU A 113 7.48 -1.87 17.98
C LEU A 113 7.71 -2.65 19.29
N ASP A 114 7.98 -3.96 19.21
CA ASP A 114 8.31 -4.79 20.37
C ASP A 114 9.58 -4.26 21.10
N LEU A 115 10.63 -3.91 20.35
CA LEU A 115 11.86 -3.33 20.91
C LEU A 115 11.62 -1.97 21.58
N ASN A 116 10.82 -1.11 20.96
CA ASN A 116 10.51 0.22 21.50
C ASN A 116 9.70 0.16 22.80
N LEU A 117 8.81 -0.83 22.93
CA LEU A 117 8.07 -1.06 24.17
C LEU A 117 8.98 -1.53 25.30
N ASN A 118 9.89 -2.46 25.00
CA ASN A 118 10.86 -2.95 25.97
C ASN A 118 11.74 -1.79 26.49
N LEU A 119 12.30 -0.95 25.61
CA LEU A 119 13.10 0.21 26.01
C LEU A 119 12.34 1.19 26.91
N ARG A 120 11.05 1.42 26.66
CA ARG A 120 10.20 2.27 27.51
C ARG A 120 9.95 1.67 28.89
N SER A 121 9.84 0.34 28.99
CA SER A 121 9.64 -0.33 30.28
C SER A 121 10.87 -0.26 31.21
N PHE A 122 12.07 -0.04 30.66
CA PHE A 122 13.30 0.13 31.43
C PHE A 122 13.57 1.58 31.88
N TYR A 123 12.84 2.56 31.34
CA TYR A 123 12.94 3.97 31.69
C TYR A 123 11.64 4.47 32.34
N THR A 124 11.32 4.00 33.53
CA THR A 124 10.48 4.77 34.46
C THR A 124 11.40 5.68 35.26
N PRO A 125 11.35 7.02 35.11
CA PRO A 125 12.07 7.90 36.01
C PRO A 125 11.54 7.64 37.42
N ASN A 126 12.45 7.33 38.33
CA ASN A 126 12.13 7.19 39.74
C ASN A 126 11.40 8.48 40.17
N PRO A 127 10.15 8.42 40.70
CA PRO A 127 9.52 9.58 41.29
C PRO A 127 10.29 9.85 42.59
N ASN A 128 11.38 10.60 42.48
CA ASN A 128 12.16 11.02 43.64
C ASN A 128 11.38 12.08 44.43
N PRO A 129 11.67 12.18 45.73
CA PRO A 129 10.71 11.91 46.81
C PRO A 129 9.92 13.12 47.30
#